data_AF-C6WI03-F1
#
_entry.id   AF-C6WI03-F1
#
_cell.length_a   1.000
_cell.length_b   1.000
_cell.length_c   1.000
_cell.angle_alpha   90.00
_cell.angle_beta   90.00
_cell.angle_gamma   90.00
#
_symmetry.space_group_name_H-M   'P 1'
#
loop_
_entity.id
_entity.type
_entity.pdbx_description
1 polymer ?
#
loop_
_entity_poly.entity_id
_entity_poly.type
_entity_poly.pdbx_seq_one_letter_code
_entity_poly.pdbx_strand_id
1 'polypeptide(L)'
;MAELPPPPPLPPRLTDPVPPIVVGSALWLVALVVTLLIGAPAVVVWTCAAGGALGVIGFGIFAWQRSAARRGSRTAQSGLQ
;
A
#
# COMPACT_ATOMS: atom_id res chain seq x y z
N MET A 1 36.14 -20.58 8.08
CA MET A 1 35.09 -19.61 8.48
C MET A 1 33.78 -20.39 8.52
N ALA A 2 33.19 -20.59 9.69
CA ALA A 2 31.94 -21.35 9.81
C ALA A 2 30.80 -20.58 9.12
N GLU A 3 30.11 -21.21 8.19
CA GLU A 3 28.97 -20.65 7.49
C GLU A 3 27.75 -20.64 8.43
N LEU A 4 27.25 -19.44 8.74
CA LEU A 4 26.07 -19.29 9.59
C LEU A 4 24.83 -19.84 8.85
N PRO A 5 23.96 -20.62 9.52
CA PRO A 5 22.72 -21.08 8.89
C PRO A 5 21.87 -19.87 8.46
N PRO A 6 21.17 -19.96 7.31
CA PRO A 6 20.39 -18.87 6.77
C PRO A 6 19.31 -18.43 7.77
N PRO A 7 19.06 -17.12 7.91
CA PRO A 7 18.10 -16.60 8.87
C PRO A 7 16.68 -17.15 8.57
N PRO A 8 15.90 -17.47 9.61
CA PRO A 8 14.55 -17.99 9.43
C PRO A 8 13.69 -16.99 8.65
N PRO A 9 12.84 -17.47 7.72
CA PRO A 9 12.01 -16.59 6.90
C PRO A 9 11.09 -15.75 7.79
N LEU A 10 11.13 -14.43 7.58
CA LEU A 10 10.30 -13.47 8.32
C LEU A 10 8.81 -13.76 8.07
N PRO A 11 7.95 -13.64 9.09
CA PRO A 11 6.52 -13.90 8.94
C PRO A 11 5.93 -13.00 7.84
N PRO A 12 5.18 -13.53 6.86
CA PRO A 12 4.64 -12.74 5.74
C PRO A 12 3.80 -11.54 6.19
N ARG A 13 3.19 -11.64 7.37
CA ARG A 13 2.35 -10.60 8.00
C ARG A 13 3.14 -9.37 8.42
N LEU A 14 4.45 -9.50 8.66
CA LEU A 14 5.34 -8.40 9.02
C LEU A 14 5.96 -7.74 7.78
N THR A 15 5.84 -8.38 6.61
CA THR A 15 6.47 -7.96 5.35
C THR A 15 5.47 -7.48 4.30
N ASP A 16 4.16 -7.64 4.51
CA ASP A 16 3.14 -7.09 3.61
C ASP A 16 2.90 -5.60 3.95
N PRO A 17 3.38 -4.62 3.14
CA PRO A 17 3.17 -3.19 3.39
C PRO A 17 1.75 -2.72 3.06
N VAL A 18 0.89 -3.64 2.64
CA VAL A 18 -0.47 -3.36 2.13
C VAL A 18 -1.41 -2.79 3.19
N PRO A 19 -1.49 -3.37 4.40
CA PRO A 19 -2.49 -2.95 5.38
C PRO A 19 -2.33 -1.48 5.81
N PRO A 20 -1.12 -0.97 6.12
CA PRO A 20 -0.94 0.45 6.49
C PRO A 20 -1.37 1.42 5.38
N ILE A 21 -1.07 1.11 4.12
CA ILE A 21 -1.41 1.97 2.97
C ILE A 21 -2.93 2.09 2.85
N VAL A 22 -3.65 0.97 2.91
CA VAL A 22 -5.12 0.96 2.81
C VAL A 22 -5.74 1.74 3.97
N VAL A 23 -5.27 1.51 5.19
CA VAL A 23 -5.79 2.19 6.38
C VAL A 23 -5.55 3.70 6.31
N GLY A 24 -4.33 4.13 5.94
CA GLY A 24 -3.99 5.54 5.79
C GLY A 24 -4.84 6.23 4.72
N SER A 25 -5.01 5.61 3.55
CA SER A 25 -5.85 6.15 2.47
C SER A 25 -7.31 6.27 2.88
N ALA A 26 -7.86 5.26 3.57
CA ALA A 26 -9.25 5.29 4.05
C ALA A 26 -9.46 6.39 5.10
N LEU A 27 -8.53 6.55 6.04
CA LEU A 27 -8.60 7.60 7.06
C LEU A 27 -8.63 9.01 6.45
N TRP A 28 -7.81 9.25 5.41
CA TRP A 28 -7.82 10.55 4.72
C TRP A 28 -9.14 10.82 4.00
N LEU A 29 -9.75 9.82 3.36
CA LEU A 29 -11.06 9.97 2.71
C LEU A 29 -12.17 10.24 3.74
N VAL A 30 -12.15 9.53 4.88
CA VAL A 30 -13.09 9.79 5.97
C VAL A 30 -12.93 11.21 6.51
N ALA A 31 -11.69 11.66 6.73
CA ALA A 31 -11.42 13.03 7.18
C ALA A 31 -11.90 14.07 6.15
N LEU A 32 -11.75 13.82 4.85
CA LEU A 32 -12.28 14.70 3.80
C LEU A 32 -13.81 14.80 3.88
N VAL A 33 -14.51 13.67 4.02
CA VAL A 33 -15.97 13.68 4.17
C VAL A 33 -16.39 14.47 5.41
N VAL A 34 -15.75 14.24 6.56
CA VAL A 34 -16.05 14.95 7.81
C VAL A 34 -15.81 16.46 7.66
N THR A 35 -14.69 16.87 7.06
CA THR A 35 -14.36 18.29 6.88
C THR A 35 -15.34 19.03 5.96
N LEU A 36 -15.85 18.35 4.92
CA LEU A 36 -16.92 18.89 4.08
C LEU A 36 -18.25 19.02 4.84
N LEU A 37 -18.60 18.03 5.67
CA LEU A 37 -19.85 18.04 6.44
C LEU A 37 -19.91 19.15 7.50
N ILE A 38 -18.78 19.45 8.15
CA ILE A 38 -18.71 20.48 9.19
C ILE A 38 -18.43 21.89 8.62
N GLY A 39 -18.27 22.02 7.30
CA GLY A 39 -17.89 23.30 6.69
C GLY A 39 -16.51 23.79 7.14
N ALA A 40 -15.54 22.90 7.25
CA ALA A 40 -14.20 23.22 7.74
C ALA A 40 -13.50 24.26 6.86
N PRO A 41 -12.49 24.99 7.38
CA PRO A 41 -11.71 25.93 6.60
C PRO A 41 -11.12 25.27 5.35
N ALA A 42 -11.07 26.02 4.24
CA ALA A 42 -10.62 25.50 2.95
C ALA A 42 -9.24 24.82 3.02
N VAL A 43 -8.32 25.33 3.84
CA VAL A 43 -6.99 24.72 4.05
C VAL A 43 -7.07 23.28 4.58
N VAL A 44 -8.02 23.01 5.49
CA VAL A 44 -8.21 21.67 6.08
C VAL A 44 -8.81 20.73 5.03
N VAL A 45 -9.82 21.20 4.29
CA VAL A 45 -10.43 20.45 3.19
C VAL A 45 -9.38 20.09 2.13
N TRP A 46 -8.57 21.05 1.69
CA TRP A 46 -7.50 20.81 0.70
C TRP A 46 -6.41 19.87 1.21
N THR A 47 -6.09 19.94 2.51
CA THR A 47 -5.14 19.01 3.13
C THR A 47 -5.69 17.59 3.12
N CYS A 48 -6.96 17.40 3.50
CA CYS A 48 -7.62 16.09 3.44
C CYS A 48 -7.75 15.56 2.01
N ALA A 49 -8.05 16.44 1.05
CA ALA A 49 -8.12 16.10 -0.36
C ALA A 49 -6.75 15.64 -0.90
N ALA A 50 -5.68 16.38 -0.58
CA ALA A 50 -4.31 16.02 -0.97
C ALA A 50 -3.87 14.69 -0.35
N GLY A 51 -4.14 14.48 0.95
CA GLY A 51 -3.86 13.22 1.63
C GLY A 51 -4.63 12.04 1.02
N GLY A 52 -5.91 12.23 0.71
CA GLY A 52 -6.74 11.23 0.04
C GLY A 52 -6.24 10.90 -1.37
N ALA A 53 -5.92 11.92 -2.17
CA ALA A 53 -5.36 11.75 -3.51
C ALA A 53 -4.02 11.00 -3.48
N LEU A 54 -3.11 11.39 -2.57
CA LEU A 54 -1.83 10.70 -2.39
C LEU A 54 -2.04 9.24 -1.97
N GLY A 55 -3.00 8.98 -1.09
CA GLY A 55 -3.38 7.64 -0.67
C GLY A 55 -3.91 6.77 -1.82
N VAL A 56 -4.75 7.33 -2.69
CA VAL A 56 -5.27 6.65 -3.89
C VAL A 56 -4.13 6.32 -4.86
N ILE A 57 -3.25 7.29 -5.12
CA ILE A 57 -2.08 7.10 -6.00
C ILE A 57 -1.16 6.01 -5.44
N GLY A 58 -0.80 6.09 -4.15
CA GLY A 58 0.06 5.11 -3.48
C GLY A 58 -0.53 3.69 -3.51
N PHE A 59 -1.82 3.55 -3.23
CA PHE A 59 -2.52 2.27 -3.33
C PHE A 59 -2.57 1.74 -4.77
N GLY A 60 -2.83 2.60 -5.76
CA GLY A 60 -2.85 2.23 -7.17
C GLY A 60 -1.50 1.70 -7.66
N ILE A 61 -0.41 2.39 -7.33
CA ILE A 61 0.96 1.93 -7.62
C ILE A 61 1.20 0.59 -6.93
N PHE A 62 0.86 0.45 -5.65
CA PHE A 62 1.04 -0.81 -4.92
C PHE A 62 0.27 -1.97 -5.57
N ALA A 63 -1.00 -1.76 -5.92
CA ALA A 63 -1.84 -2.78 -6.56
C ALA A 63 -1.29 -3.19 -7.93
N TRP A 64 -0.72 -2.23 -8.67
CA TRP A 64 -0.03 -2.49 -9.93
C TRP A 64 1.24 -3.30 -9.71
N GLN A 65 2.09 -2.92 -8.75
CA GLN A 65 3.31 -3.66 -8.38
C GLN A 65 2.98 -5.10 -7.95
N ARG A 66 1.98 -5.31 -7.09
CA ARG A 66 1.55 -6.66 -6.67
C ARG A 66 1.01 -7.47 -7.83
N SER A 67 0.32 -6.84 -8.77
CA SER A 67 -0.17 -7.52 -9.98
C SER A 67 0.97 -7.86 -10.93
N ALA A 68 1.98 -6.99 -11.09
CA ALA A 68 3.18 -7.27 -11.86
C ALA A 68 4.01 -8.41 -11.25
N ALA A 69 4.22 -8.42 -9.94
CA ALA A 69 4.91 -9.50 -9.23
C ALA A 69 4.21 -10.87 -9.41
N ARG A 70 2.88 -10.90 -9.31
CA ARG A 70 2.08 -12.12 -9.57
C ARG A 70 2.09 -12.56 -11.04
N ARG A 71 2.28 -11.64 -11.98
CA ARG A 71 2.43 -11.97 -13.41
C ARG A 71 3.85 -12.49 -13.70
N GLY A 72 4.88 -11.89 -13.11
CA GLY A 72 6.26 -12.37 -13.18
C GLY A 72 6.47 -13.75 -12.54
N SER A 73 5.73 -14.07 -11.47
CA SER A 73 5.78 -15.42 -10.89
C SER A 73 5.19 -16.50 -11.82
N ARG A 74 4.27 -16.13 -12.73
CA ARG A 74 3.72 -17.06 -13.74
C ARG A 74 4.70 -17.30 -14.89
N THR A 75 5.57 -16.35 -15.23
CA THR A 75 6.57 -16.53 -16.31
C THR A 75 7.81 -17.28 -15.86
N ALA A 76 8.06 -17.42 -14.56
CA ALA A 76 9.21 -18.15 -14.01
C ALA A 76 8.98 -19.68 -13.89
N GLN A 77 7.82 -20.21 -14.32
CA GLN A 77 7.45 -21.62 -14.11
C GLN A 77 7.19 -22.41 -15.41
N SER A 78 7.49 -21.87 -16.59
CA SER A 78 7.20 -22.54 -17.87
C SER A 78 8.42 -23.11 -18.60
N GLY A 79 9.49 -23.52 -17.88
CA GLY A 79 10.76 -23.89 -18.51
C GLY A 79 11.54 -25.07 -17.93
N LEU A 80 10.97 -25.88 -17.03
CA LEU A 80 11.67 -27.06 -16.45
C LEU A 80 10.93 -28.38 -16.66
N GLN A 81 10.46 -28.63 -17.88
CA GLN A 81 10.19 -30.01 -18.32
C GLN A 81 11.14 -30.37 -19.45
#